data_AF-A0A1G1PTC5-F1
#
_entry.id   AF-A0A1G1PTC5-F1
#
_cell.length_a   1.000
_cell.length_b   1.000
_cell.length_c   1.000
_cell.angle_alpha   90.00
_cell.angle_beta   90.00
_cell.angle_gamma   90.00
#
_symmetry.space_group_name_H-M   'P 1'
#
loop_
_entity.id
_entity.type
_entity.pdbx_description
1 polymer ?
#
loop_
_entity_poly.entity_id
_entity_poly.type
_entity_poly.pdbx_seq_one_letter_code
_entity_poly.pdbx_strand_id
1 'polypeptide(L)'
;MSDAKCPGQNPQYWKPEDAFEVSCPNCKEIVEFFKDEPKRRCHNCKQEVINPKVDFGCALWCPKAVDCIGQERYQQLLAAAKTQPKQDKYRTKKDLLLFEMEKYFGGDERRINHARKVLGFAEQLLEKEQAAWAMGSPTTACRPADPLVVISAAILHDIGIHKAEEKYKSSAGNYQEIEGPPIARVIMEKLQFKKEIIDEVCEIVAHHHSPGKVDTLNFKVLYDADWLVNLKDEFDTGNKEKLTKTIDRVFLTSSGKELAKRIYGRGGS
;
A
#
# COMPACT_ATOMS: atom_id res chain seq x y z
N MET A 1 31.82 0.52 -27.80
CA MET A 1 31.36 -0.42 -26.76
C MET A 1 30.75 0.44 -25.68
N SER A 2 29.43 0.39 -25.51
CA SER A 2 28.73 1.20 -24.50
C SER A 2 29.12 0.71 -23.11
N ASP A 3 29.83 1.54 -22.35
CA ASP A 3 30.05 1.35 -20.92
C ASP A 3 28.69 1.24 -20.23
N ALA A 4 28.25 0.00 -19.98
CA ALA A 4 27.08 -0.29 -19.19
C ALA A 4 27.38 0.13 -17.74
N LYS A 5 27.22 1.42 -17.45
CA LYS A 5 27.31 1.96 -16.09
C LYS A 5 26.28 1.24 -15.24
N CYS A 6 26.75 0.66 -14.13
CA CYS A 6 25.88 -0.03 -13.19
C CYS A 6 24.75 0.92 -12.76
N PRO A 7 23.47 0.52 -12.83
CA PRO A 7 22.34 1.41 -12.50
C PRO A 7 22.42 2.00 -11.09
N GLY A 8 23.12 1.34 -10.17
CA GLY A 8 23.37 1.81 -8.79
C GLY A 8 24.51 2.82 -8.64
N GLN A 9 25.26 3.11 -9.71
CA GLN A 9 26.47 3.96 -9.70
C GLN A 9 26.25 5.35 -10.30
N ASN A 10 25.02 5.85 -10.37
CA ASN A 10 24.78 7.23 -10.77
C ASN A 10 24.99 8.19 -9.58
N PRO A 11 26.05 9.03 -9.57
CA PRO A 11 26.38 9.91 -8.45
C PRO A 11 25.34 11.01 -8.21
N GLN A 12 24.48 11.29 -9.19
CA GLN A 12 23.45 12.32 -9.12
C GLN A 12 22.39 12.05 -8.03
N TYR A 13 22.26 10.79 -7.60
CA TYR A 13 21.30 10.38 -6.58
C TYR A 13 21.97 10.06 -5.24
N TRP A 14 23.22 10.50 -5.03
CA TRP A 14 23.96 10.18 -3.82
C TRP A 14 23.68 11.18 -2.71
N LYS A 15 23.57 10.68 -1.49
CA LYS A 15 23.42 11.46 -0.26
C LYS A 15 24.69 11.32 0.60
N PRO A 16 24.92 12.20 1.60
CA PRO A 16 26.07 12.08 2.49
C PRO A 16 26.18 10.72 3.20
N GLU A 17 25.06 10.02 3.41
CA GLU A 17 25.02 8.70 4.05
C GLU A 17 25.49 7.55 3.12
N ASP A 18 25.73 7.84 1.84
CA ASP A 18 26.20 6.88 0.84
C ASP A 18 27.73 6.68 0.87
N ALA A 19 28.43 7.34 1.79
CA ALA A 19 29.82 7.07 2.16
C ALA A 19 29.88 6.70 3.66
N PHE A 20 30.64 5.65 4.01
CA PHE A 20 30.76 5.21 5.40
C PHE A 20 32.06 4.47 5.66
N GLU A 21 32.42 4.41 6.94
CA GLU A 21 33.64 3.82 7.42
C GLU A 21 33.43 2.36 7.86
N VAL A 22 34.39 1.50 7.51
CA VAL A 22 34.42 0.08 7.89
C VAL A 22 35.80 -0.25 8.45
N SER A 23 35.86 -0.90 9.61
CA SER A 23 37.13 -1.37 10.17
C SER A 23 37.64 -2.61 9.43
N CYS A 24 38.90 -2.57 8.99
CA CYS A 24 39.54 -3.69 8.34
C CYS A 24 39.57 -4.93 9.26
N PRO A 25 39.07 -6.11 8.83
CA PRO A 25 39.04 -7.29 9.68
C PRO A 25 40.44 -7.79 10.06
N ASN A 26 41.46 -7.51 9.23
CA ASN A 26 42.84 -7.96 9.45
C ASN A 26 43.66 -7.02 10.33
N CYS A 27 43.62 -5.70 10.08
CA CYS A 27 44.49 -4.73 10.75
C CYS A 27 43.76 -3.62 11.52
N LYS A 28 42.42 -3.65 11.55
CA LYS A 28 41.53 -2.69 12.23
C LYS A 28 41.53 -1.25 11.72
N GLU A 29 42.41 -0.93 10.78
CA GLU A 29 42.43 0.35 10.05
C GLU A 29 41.07 0.72 9.47
N ILE A 30 40.73 2.00 9.50
CA ILE A 30 39.48 2.51 8.93
C ILE A 30 39.58 2.53 7.40
N VAL A 31 38.62 1.89 6.75
CA VAL A 31 38.48 1.88 5.30
C VAL A 31 37.17 2.57 4.95
N GLU A 32 37.26 3.68 4.24
CA GLU A 32 36.11 4.39 3.70
C GLU A 32 35.55 3.64 2.48
N PHE A 33 34.24 3.46 2.46
CA PHE A 33 33.48 2.84 1.39
C PHE A 33 32.40 3.77 0.88
N PHE A 34 32.22 3.80 -0.43
CA PHE A 34 30.99 4.26 -1.04
C PHE A 34 29.97 3.11 -1.15
N LYS A 35 28.67 3.44 -1.19
CA LYS A 35 27.56 2.46 -1.25
C LYS A 35 27.64 1.48 -2.42
N ASP A 36 28.41 1.84 -3.43
CA ASP A 36 28.55 1.13 -4.69
C ASP A 36 29.90 0.43 -4.86
N GLU A 37 30.80 0.57 -3.88
CA GLU A 37 32.08 -0.14 -3.83
C GLU A 37 31.86 -1.48 -3.11
N PRO A 38 31.76 -2.63 -3.82
CA PRO A 38 31.54 -3.92 -3.20
C PRO A 38 32.72 -4.36 -2.32
N LYS A 39 33.93 -3.96 -2.70
CA LYS A 39 35.17 -4.26 -1.99
C LYS A 39 36.21 -3.17 -2.23
N ARG A 40 37.09 -2.99 -1.26
CA ARG A 40 38.21 -2.04 -1.33
C ARG A 40 39.44 -2.67 -0.69
N ARG A 41 40.63 -2.41 -1.23
CA ARG A 41 41.87 -2.86 -0.61
C ARG A 41 42.21 -1.94 0.56
N CYS A 42 42.44 -2.51 1.74
CA CYS A 42 42.92 -1.75 2.89
C CYS A 42 44.25 -1.08 2.54
N HIS A 43 44.39 0.22 2.80
CA HIS A 43 45.61 0.94 2.46
C HIS A 43 46.82 0.45 3.28
N ASN A 44 46.58 -0.02 4.51
CA ASN A 44 47.58 -0.49 5.45
C ASN A 44 48.02 -1.94 5.13
N CYS A 45 47.14 -2.93 5.30
CA CYS A 45 47.52 -4.35 5.15
C CYS A 45 47.28 -4.97 3.76
N LYS A 46 46.78 -4.19 2.80
CA LYS A 46 46.45 -4.60 1.41
C LYS A 46 45.38 -5.71 1.25
N GLN A 47 44.86 -6.26 2.36
CA GLN A 47 43.76 -7.21 2.35
C GLN A 47 42.52 -6.58 1.68
N GLU A 48 41.81 -7.38 0.88
CA GLU A 48 40.49 -6.98 0.38
C GLU A 48 39.50 -6.93 1.56
N VAL A 49 39.00 -5.73 1.83
CA VAL A 49 37.91 -5.48 2.77
C VAL A 49 36.64 -5.47 1.96
N ILE A 50 35.63 -6.20 2.43
CA ILE A 50 34.34 -6.27 1.75
C ILE A 50 33.41 -5.28 2.42
N ASN A 51 32.68 -4.54 1.60
CA ASN A 51 31.68 -3.61 2.07
C ASN A 51 30.50 -4.36 2.72
N PRO A 52 30.21 -4.13 4.02
CA PRO A 52 29.11 -4.80 4.70
C PRO A 52 27.73 -4.20 4.39
N LYS A 53 27.65 -2.98 3.85
CA LYS A 53 26.37 -2.30 3.59
C LYS A 53 25.95 -2.28 2.11
N VAL A 54 26.74 -2.84 1.20
CA VAL A 54 26.33 -2.95 -0.21
C VAL A 54 25.14 -3.90 -0.32
N ASP A 55 24.00 -3.36 -0.77
CA ASP A 55 22.83 -4.15 -1.16
C ASP A 55 23.13 -4.87 -2.49
N PHE A 56 23.52 -6.14 -2.38
CA PHE A 56 23.78 -7.01 -3.52
C PHE A 56 22.51 -7.54 -4.20
N GLY A 57 21.35 -6.91 -3.99
CA GLY A 57 20.11 -7.26 -4.70
C GLY A 57 20.25 -7.22 -6.23
N CYS A 58 21.19 -6.43 -6.77
CA CYS A 58 21.55 -6.44 -8.19
C CYS A 58 22.29 -7.72 -8.63
N ALA A 59 23.08 -8.32 -7.73
CA ALA A 59 23.85 -9.52 -8.02
C ALA A 59 22.96 -10.76 -8.24
N LEU A 60 21.72 -10.75 -7.73
CA LEU A 60 20.76 -11.85 -7.95
C LEU A 60 20.31 -11.99 -9.42
N TRP A 61 20.44 -10.94 -10.23
CA TRP A 61 20.00 -10.94 -11.64
C TRP A 61 21.09 -10.48 -12.62
N CYS A 62 22.29 -10.13 -12.12
CA CYS A 62 23.39 -9.65 -12.95
C CYS A 62 24.21 -10.81 -13.55
N PRO A 63 24.40 -10.86 -14.89
CA PRO A 63 25.21 -11.91 -15.53
C PRO A 63 26.69 -11.95 -15.10
N LYS A 64 27.22 -10.85 -14.55
CA LYS A 64 28.61 -10.74 -14.06
C LYS A 64 28.73 -10.80 -12.53
N ALA A 65 27.71 -11.30 -11.84
CA ALA A 65 27.67 -11.32 -10.38
C ALA A 65 28.86 -12.08 -9.77
N VAL A 66 29.18 -13.26 -10.29
CA VAL A 66 30.29 -14.10 -9.78
C VAL A 66 31.63 -13.36 -9.88
N ASP A 67 31.88 -12.66 -11.00
CA ASP A 67 33.10 -11.88 -11.19
C ASP A 67 33.18 -10.68 -10.24
N CYS A 68 32.02 -10.11 -9.86
CA CYS A 68 31.92 -8.94 -9.01
C CYS A 68 32.13 -9.27 -7.52
N ILE A 69 31.48 -10.33 -7.02
CA ILE A 69 31.40 -10.61 -5.58
C ILE A 69 32.02 -11.94 -5.16
N GLY A 70 32.48 -12.75 -6.12
CA GLY A 70 33.05 -14.08 -5.88
C GLY A 70 32.01 -15.19 -5.77
N GLN A 71 32.40 -16.40 -6.17
CA GLN A 71 31.51 -17.58 -6.24
C GLN A 71 30.91 -17.95 -4.89
N GLU A 72 31.72 -17.98 -3.83
CA GLU A 72 31.28 -18.37 -2.49
C GLU A 72 30.22 -17.41 -1.95
N ARG A 73 30.43 -16.10 -2.12
CA ARG A 73 29.49 -15.06 -1.68
C ARG A 73 28.22 -15.04 -2.54
N TYR A 74 28.34 -15.31 -3.84
CA TYR A 74 27.17 -15.45 -4.71
C TYR A 74 26.29 -16.63 -4.29
N GLN A 75 26.90 -17.79 -3.95
CA GLN A 75 26.16 -18.94 -3.42
C GLN A 75 25.52 -18.64 -2.06
N GLN A 76 26.22 -17.93 -1.16
CA GLN A 76 25.66 -17.48 0.11
C GLN A 76 24.46 -16.53 -0.09
N LEU A 77 24.51 -15.62 -1.06
CA LEU A 77 23.37 -14.75 -1.40
C LEU A 77 22.19 -15.55 -1.96
N LEU A 78 22.45 -16.51 -2.86
CA LEU A 78 21.40 -17.39 -3.39
C LEU A 78 20.77 -18.26 -2.31
N ALA A 79 21.57 -18.75 -1.36
CA ALA A 79 21.10 -19.54 -0.23
C ALA A 79 20.30 -18.67 0.76
N ALA A 80 20.81 -17.49 1.11
CA ALA A 80 20.12 -16.54 1.98
C ALA A 80 18.79 -16.06 1.38
N ALA A 81 18.74 -15.83 0.06
CA ALA A 81 17.50 -15.52 -0.65
C ALA A 81 16.46 -16.65 -0.62
N LYS A 82 16.89 -17.90 -0.38
CA LYS A 82 16.01 -19.09 -0.27
C LYS A 82 15.58 -19.40 1.17
N THR A 83 16.38 -19.03 2.18
CA THR A 83 16.17 -19.44 3.59
C THR A 83 15.69 -18.34 4.52
N GLN A 84 15.73 -17.07 4.09
CA GLN A 84 15.07 -16.00 4.84
C GLN A 84 13.55 -16.27 4.89
N PRO A 85 12.87 -16.13 6.05
CA PRO A 85 11.44 -15.85 5.99
C PRO A 85 11.28 -14.63 5.08
N LYS A 86 10.22 -14.58 4.25
CA LYS A 86 9.90 -13.39 3.44
C LYS A 86 9.77 -12.16 4.35
N GLN A 87 10.89 -11.55 4.73
CA GLN A 87 10.96 -10.27 5.40
C GLN A 87 11.20 -9.26 4.28
N ASP A 88 10.07 -8.65 3.92
CA ASP A 88 9.78 -7.84 2.76
C ASP A 88 10.85 -6.82 2.33
N LYS A 89 11.46 -7.08 1.17
CA LYS A 89 11.72 -6.01 0.18
C LYS A 89 10.47 -5.67 -0.64
N TYR A 90 9.39 -6.44 -0.45
CA TYR A 90 8.12 -6.38 -1.16
C TYR A 90 6.96 -6.56 -0.19
N ARG A 91 6.64 -5.48 0.53
CA ARG A 91 5.44 -5.23 1.33
C ARG A 91 4.23 -6.14 0.93
N THR A 92 3.37 -6.52 1.90
CA THR A 92 2.07 -7.16 1.60
C THR A 92 1.33 -6.44 0.45
N LYS A 93 0.46 -7.12 -0.32
CA LYS A 93 -0.28 -6.47 -1.43
C LYS A 93 -0.97 -5.17 -0.99
N LYS A 94 -1.53 -5.15 0.23
CA LYS A 94 -2.08 -3.97 0.91
C LYS A 94 -1.05 -2.85 1.04
N ASP A 95 0.10 -3.19 1.56
CA ASP A 95 1.18 -2.27 1.80
C ASP A 95 1.81 -1.70 0.50
N LEU A 96 1.89 -2.49 -0.56
CA LEU A 96 2.31 -2.03 -1.90
C LEU A 96 1.28 -1.07 -2.50
N LEU A 97 -0.01 -1.36 -2.32
CA LEU A 97 -1.09 -0.45 -2.72
C LEU A 97 -1.01 0.88 -1.97
N LEU A 98 -0.79 0.84 -0.65
CA LEU A 98 -0.59 2.04 0.16
C LEU A 98 0.60 2.86 -0.36
N PHE A 99 1.73 2.22 -0.66
CA PHE A 99 2.90 2.90 -1.21
C PHE A 99 2.61 3.56 -2.58
N GLU A 100 1.94 2.87 -3.50
CA GLU A 100 1.60 3.45 -4.81
C GLU A 100 0.56 4.57 -4.70
N MET A 101 -0.42 4.43 -3.80
CA MET A 101 -1.42 5.48 -3.52
C MET A 101 -0.75 6.73 -2.92
N GLU A 102 0.13 6.57 -1.94
CA GLU A 102 0.89 7.68 -1.33
C GLU A 102 1.78 8.38 -2.36
N LYS A 103 2.45 7.59 -3.20
CA LYS A 103 3.26 8.14 -4.30
C LYS A 103 2.41 8.93 -5.28
N TYR A 104 1.20 8.46 -5.59
CA TYR A 104 0.29 9.13 -6.51
C TYR A 104 -0.23 10.44 -5.92
N PHE A 105 -0.68 10.44 -4.66
CA PHE A 105 -1.18 11.64 -4.00
C PHE A 105 -0.08 12.63 -3.59
N GLY A 106 1.18 12.19 -3.51
CA GLY A 106 2.32 13.06 -3.21
C GLY A 106 2.16 13.76 -1.86
N GLY A 107 2.06 15.10 -1.88
CA GLY A 107 1.93 15.93 -0.68
C GLY A 107 0.50 16.09 -0.15
N ASP A 108 -0.51 15.42 -0.74
CA ASP A 108 -1.90 15.52 -0.30
C ASP A 108 -2.17 14.63 0.92
N GLU A 109 -1.65 15.07 2.08
CA GLU A 109 -1.79 14.36 3.36
C GLU A 109 -3.26 14.17 3.76
N ARG A 110 -4.16 15.07 3.33
CA ARG A 110 -5.58 14.97 3.64
C ARG A 110 -6.17 13.71 3.01
N ARG A 111 -5.98 13.50 1.70
CA ARG A 111 -6.49 12.32 0.97
C ARG A 111 -5.82 11.04 1.45
N ILE A 112 -4.50 11.07 1.68
CA ILE A 112 -3.75 9.92 2.20
C ILE A 112 -4.30 9.48 3.56
N ASN A 113 -4.49 10.43 4.48
CA ASN A 113 -5.03 10.14 5.81
C ASN A 113 -6.49 9.70 5.77
N HIS A 114 -7.29 10.23 4.83
CA HIS A 114 -8.66 9.76 4.58
C HIS A 114 -8.67 8.29 4.18
N ALA A 115 -7.97 7.92 3.11
CA ALA A 115 -7.89 6.54 2.62
C ALA A 115 -7.37 5.57 3.69
N ARG A 116 -6.40 5.99 4.53
CA ARG A 116 -5.89 5.19 5.65
C ARG A 116 -6.94 4.96 6.75
N LYS A 117 -7.77 5.95 7.07
CA LYS A 117 -8.88 5.79 8.03
C LYS A 117 -9.96 4.88 7.47
N VAL A 118 -10.33 5.07 6.21
CA VAL A 118 -11.30 4.21 5.49
C VAL A 118 -10.80 2.76 5.50
N LEU A 119 -9.53 2.52 5.17
CA LEU A 119 -8.92 1.19 5.24
C LEU A 119 -9.05 0.57 6.64
N GLY A 120 -8.75 1.32 7.71
CA GLY A 120 -8.84 0.82 9.08
C GLY A 120 -10.27 0.42 9.49
N PHE A 121 -11.29 1.12 8.99
CA PHE A 121 -12.68 0.72 9.20
C PHE A 121 -13.10 -0.43 8.30
N ALA A 122 -12.65 -0.45 7.03
CA ALA A 122 -12.93 -1.54 6.10
C ALA A 122 -12.39 -2.88 6.62
N GLU A 123 -11.20 -2.90 7.23
CA GLU A 123 -10.63 -4.10 7.85
C GLU A 123 -11.47 -4.60 9.03
N GLN A 124 -11.93 -3.69 9.91
CA GLN A 124 -12.81 -4.05 11.04
C GLN A 124 -14.17 -4.59 10.59
N LEU A 125 -14.76 -3.98 9.56
CA LEU A 125 -16.03 -4.42 8.99
C LEU A 125 -15.86 -5.77 8.30
N LEU A 126 -14.80 -5.95 7.52
CA LEU A 126 -14.48 -7.21 6.86
C LEU A 126 -14.37 -8.36 7.87
N GLU A 127 -13.67 -8.17 8.99
CA GLU A 127 -13.54 -9.19 10.05
C GLU A 127 -14.93 -9.60 10.59
N LYS A 128 -15.80 -8.62 10.88
CA LYS A 128 -17.16 -8.88 11.35
C LYS A 128 -18.00 -9.63 10.32
N GLU A 129 -17.96 -9.19 9.06
CA GLU A 129 -18.72 -9.79 7.97
C GLU A 129 -18.27 -11.24 7.69
N GLN A 130 -16.97 -11.50 7.76
CA GLN A 130 -16.43 -12.85 7.62
C GLN A 130 -16.84 -13.75 8.79
N ALA A 131 -16.80 -13.25 10.02
CA ALA A 131 -17.27 -13.99 11.19
C ALA A 131 -18.77 -14.31 11.09
N ALA A 132 -19.58 -13.34 10.69
CA ALA A 132 -21.02 -13.50 10.47
C ALA A 132 -21.31 -14.58 9.41
N TRP A 133 -20.57 -14.57 8.29
CA TRP A 133 -20.67 -15.59 7.25
C TRP A 133 -20.27 -16.99 7.77
N ALA A 134 -19.16 -17.09 8.52
CA ALA A 134 -18.69 -18.36 9.09
C ALA A 134 -19.68 -18.96 10.11
N MET A 135 -20.43 -18.12 10.82
CA MET A 135 -21.49 -18.54 11.75
C MET A 135 -22.83 -18.87 11.07
N GLY A 136 -22.93 -18.75 9.74
CA GLY A 136 -24.17 -18.98 9.01
C GLY A 136 -25.23 -17.89 9.22
N SER A 137 -24.82 -16.70 9.68
CA SER A 137 -25.70 -15.55 9.93
C SER A 137 -25.23 -14.32 9.14
N PRO A 138 -25.21 -14.39 7.80
CA PRO A 138 -24.69 -13.31 6.98
C PRO A 138 -25.56 -12.04 7.13
N THR A 139 -24.92 -10.87 7.12
CA THR A 139 -25.63 -9.59 7.27
C THR A 139 -26.39 -9.17 6.01
N THR A 140 -26.08 -9.79 4.88
CA THR A 140 -26.70 -9.55 3.57
C THR A 140 -26.85 -10.87 2.81
N ALA A 141 -27.65 -10.87 1.74
CA ALA A 141 -27.79 -12.02 0.83
C ALA A 141 -26.62 -12.16 -0.18
N CYS A 142 -25.64 -11.26 -0.13
CA CYS A 142 -24.49 -11.29 -1.04
C CYS A 142 -23.52 -12.41 -0.70
N ARG A 143 -22.69 -12.82 -1.66
CA ARG A 143 -21.54 -13.71 -1.43
C ARG A 143 -20.58 -13.13 -0.37
N PRO A 144 -19.75 -13.96 0.30
CA PRO A 144 -18.78 -13.47 1.27
C PRO A 144 -17.81 -12.49 0.63
N ALA A 145 -17.39 -11.50 1.42
CA ALA A 145 -16.47 -10.48 0.97
C ALA A 145 -15.08 -11.07 0.68
N ASP A 146 -14.47 -10.59 -0.41
CA ASP A 146 -13.08 -10.89 -0.75
C ASP A 146 -12.17 -9.83 -0.12
N PRO A 147 -11.27 -10.21 0.82
CA PRO A 147 -10.37 -9.28 1.47
C PRO A 147 -9.54 -8.43 0.52
N LEU A 148 -9.06 -9.01 -0.58
CA LEU A 148 -8.22 -8.28 -1.52
C LEU A 148 -9.01 -7.23 -2.26
N VAL A 149 -10.27 -7.51 -2.62
CA VAL A 149 -11.15 -6.51 -3.26
C VAL A 149 -11.44 -5.36 -2.30
N VAL A 150 -11.88 -5.67 -1.07
CA VAL A 150 -12.23 -4.65 -0.06
C VAL A 150 -11.04 -3.76 0.27
N ILE A 151 -9.88 -4.36 0.56
CA ILE A 151 -8.67 -3.61 0.93
C ILE A 151 -8.20 -2.73 -0.23
N SER A 152 -8.21 -3.26 -1.45
CA SER A 152 -7.77 -2.50 -2.63
C SER A 152 -8.71 -1.34 -2.92
N ALA A 153 -10.02 -1.57 -2.85
CA ALA A 153 -11.03 -0.54 -3.08
C ALA A 153 -10.97 0.53 -1.97
N ALA A 154 -10.76 0.16 -0.70
CA ALA A 154 -10.59 1.12 0.39
C ALA A 154 -9.38 2.04 0.19
N ILE A 155 -8.26 1.50 -0.31
CA ILE A 155 -7.06 2.30 -0.58
C ILE A 155 -7.25 3.21 -1.80
N LEU A 156 -7.99 2.76 -2.82
CA LEU A 156 -8.02 3.40 -4.14
C LEU A 156 -9.34 4.13 -4.49
N HIS A 157 -10.37 4.11 -3.63
CA HIS A 157 -11.69 4.69 -3.96
C HIS A 157 -11.62 6.13 -4.48
N ASP A 158 -10.88 7.00 -3.78
CA ASP A 158 -10.71 8.41 -4.14
C ASP A 158 -9.57 8.67 -5.14
N ILE A 159 -8.93 7.65 -5.73
CA ILE A 159 -7.70 7.85 -6.54
C ILE A 159 -7.93 8.76 -7.78
N GLY A 160 -9.17 8.88 -8.24
CA GLY A 160 -9.56 9.71 -9.37
C GLY A 160 -9.53 11.22 -9.12
N ILE A 161 -9.44 11.64 -7.87
CA ILE A 161 -9.75 13.02 -7.48
C ILE A 161 -8.79 14.09 -8.03
N HIS A 162 -7.47 13.83 -8.08
CA HIS A 162 -6.51 14.77 -8.68
C HIS A 162 -6.76 14.93 -10.17
N LYS A 163 -7.16 13.84 -10.85
CA LYS A 163 -7.46 13.89 -12.28
C LYS A 163 -8.78 14.61 -12.55
N ALA A 164 -9.76 14.44 -11.66
CA ALA A 164 -11.00 15.19 -11.68
C ALA A 164 -10.76 16.70 -11.52
N GLU A 165 -9.94 17.09 -10.55
CA GLU A 165 -9.54 18.48 -10.30
C GLU A 165 -8.75 19.07 -11.49
N GLU A 166 -7.85 18.30 -12.09
CA GLU A 166 -7.07 18.71 -13.26
C GLU A 166 -7.99 19.01 -14.46
N LYS A 167 -8.86 18.07 -14.80
CA LYS A 167 -9.64 18.04 -16.05
C LYS A 167 -10.96 18.83 -15.98
N TYR A 168 -11.67 18.75 -14.85
CA TYR A 168 -13.00 19.35 -14.70
C TYR A 168 -13.02 20.53 -13.71
N LYS A 169 -11.88 20.88 -13.10
CA LYS A 169 -11.79 21.91 -12.05
C LYS A 169 -12.76 21.66 -10.89
N SER A 170 -13.01 20.38 -10.60
CA SER A 170 -13.97 19.94 -9.59
C SER A 170 -13.53 18.62 -8.98
N SER A 171 -13.76 18.46 -7.67
CA SER A 171 -13.57 17.22 -6.93
C SER A 171 -14.88 16.46 -6.74
N ALA A 172 -15.93 16.79 -7.49
CA ALA A 172 -17.25 16.15 -7.34
C ALA A 172 -17.18 14.65 -7.63
N GLY A 173 -17.93 13.86 -6.86
CA GLY A 173 -17.87 12.39 -6.89
C GLY A 173 -18.08 11.77 -8.27
N ASN A 174 -18.97 12.33 -9.08
CA ASN A 174 -19.22 11.86 -10.44
C ASN A 174 -17.99 11.93 -11.36
N TYR A 175 -17.09 12.90 -11.15
CA TYR A 175 -15.84 12.99 -11.91
C TYR A 175 -14.77 12.05 -11.38
N GLN A 176 -14.75 11.80 -10.07
CA GLN A 176 -13.86 10.82 -9.48
C GLN A 176 -14.20 9.40 -9.95
N GLU A 177 -15.49 9.08 -10.02
CA GLU A 177 -16.02 7.82 -10.54
C GLU A 177 -15.63 7.58 -12.02
N ILE A 178 -15.46 8.65 -12.81
CA ILE A 178 -14.99 8.56 -14.20
C ILE A 178 -13.48 8.33 -14.27
N GLU A 179 -12.70 9.11 -13.51
CA GLU A 179 -11.24 9.14 -13.66
C GLU A 179 -10.50 8.11 -12.78
N GLY A 180 -11.13 7.63 -11.70
CA GLY A 180 -10.56 6.70 -10.73
C GLY A 180 -10.27 5.30 -11.28
N PRO A 181 -11.21 4.62 -11.97
CA PRO A 181 -11.01 3.25 -12.42
C PRO A 181 -9.80 3.05 -13.35
N PRO A 182 -9.54 3.92 -14.35
CA PRO A 182 -8.32 3.83 -15.16
C PRO A 182 -7.02 3.89 -14.33
N ILE A 183 -6.96 4.76 -13.31
CA ILE A 183 -5.77 4.91 -12.47
C ILE A 183 -5.60 3.70 -11.54
N ALA A 184 -6.69 3.27 -10.90
CA ALA A 184 -6.69 2.07 -10.05
C ALA A 184 -6.20 0.84 -10.83
N ARG A 185 -6.68 0.66 -12.07
CA ARG A 185 -6.25 -0.42 -12.96
C ARG A 185 -4.74 -0.41 -13.18
N VAL A 186 -4.17 0.73 -13.59
CA VAL A 186 -2.73 0.85 -13.86
C VAL A 186 -1.90 0.50 -12.62
N ILE A 187 -2.30 0.99 -11.44
CA ILE A 187 -1.62 0.67 -10.16
C ILE A 187 -1.68 -0.83 -9.88
N MET A 188 -2.87 -1.44 -9.98
CA MET A 188 -3.04 -2.85 -9.64
C MET A 188 -2.40 -3.80 -10.66
N GLU A 189 -2.39 -3.46 -11.95
CA GLU A 189 -1.68 -4.21 -13.01
C GLU A 189 -0.17 -4.18 -12.78
N LYS A 190 0.40 -3.00 -12.45
CA LYS A 190 1.81 -2.85 -12.08
C LYS A 190 2.17 -3.75 -10.88
N LEU A 191 1.26 -3.85 -9.92
CA LEU A 191 1.41 -4.71 -8.76
C LEU A 191 1.04 -6.17 -9.03
N GLN A 192 0.74 -6.57 -10.27
CA GLN A 192 0.43 -7.95 -10.67
C GLN A 192 -0.74 -8.55 -9.87
N PHE A 193 -1.84 -7.79 -9.72
CA PHE A 193 -3.11 -8.36 -9.27
C PHE A 193 -3.75 -9.18 -10.38
N LYS A 194 -4.59 -10.15 -10.01
CA LYS A 194 -5.37 -10.92 -10.97
C LYS A 194 -6.45 -10.04 -11.62
N LYS A 195 -6.71 -10.25 -12.91
CA LYS A 195 -7.66 -9.46 -13.69
C LYS A 195 -9.05 -9.40 -13.03
N GLU A 196 -9.52 -10.51 -12.46
CA GLU A 196 -10.85 -10.59 -11.84
C GLU A 196 -10.97 -9.65 -10.64
N ILE A 197 -9.90 -9.53 -9.83
CA ILE A 197 -9.85 -8.61 -8.69
C ILE A 197 -9.77 -7.16 -9.17
N ILE A 198 -8.96 -6.90 -10.20
CA ILE A 198 -8.81 -5.56 -10.78
C ILE A 198 -10.14 -5.07 -11.33
N ASP A 199 -10.85 -5.92 -12.08
CA ASP A 199 -12.12 -5.56 -12.71
C ASP A 199 -13.18 -5.24 -11.64
N GLU A 200 -13.29 -6.04 -10.59
CA GLU A 200 -14.23 -5.76 -9.49
C GLU A 200 -13.87 -4.50 -8.70
N VAL A 201 -12.58 -4.27 -8.42
CA VAL A 201 -12.13 -3.04 -7.75
C VAL A 201 -12.42 -1.82 -8.61
N CYS A 202 -12.14 -1.88 -9.91
CA CYS A 202 -12.46 -0.79 -10.85
C CYS A 202 -13.96 -0.50 -10.87
N GLU A 203 -14.81 -1.53 -10.86
CA GLU A 203 -16.27 -1.38 -10.84
C GLU A 203 -16.77 -0.72 -9.54
N ILE A 204 -16.18 -1.09 -8.40
CA ILE A 204 -16.47 -0.47 -7.11
C ILE A 204 -16.02 1.00 -7.10
N VAL A 205 -14.80 1.29 -7.56
CA VAL A 205 -14.26 2.65 -7.66
C VAL A 205 -15.10 3.51 -8.62
N ALA A 206 -15.64 2.94 -9.69
CA ALA A 206 -16.50 3.64 -10.64
C ALA A 206 -17.87 4.06 -10.07
N HIS A 207 -18.25 3.55 -8.89
CA HIS A 207 -19.59 3.74 -8.33
C HIS A 207 -19.58 3.99 -6.82
N HIS A 208 -18.44 4.30 -6.21
CA HIS A 208 -18.31 4.39 -4.75
C HIS A 208 -19.14 5.54 -4.13
N HIS A 209 -19.57 6.54 -4.91
CA HIS A 209 -20.53 7.57 -4.49
C HIS A 209 -21.97 7.28 -4.96
N SER A 210 -22.20 6.16 -5.65
CA SER A 210 -23.45 5.79 -6.31
C SER A 210 -24.02 4.47 -5.73
N PRO A 211 -24.54 4.48 -4.48
CA PRO A 211 -25.06 3.27 -3.84
C PRO A 211 -26.21 2.66 -4.65
N GLY A 212 -26.24 1.32 -4.73
CA GLY A 212 -27.25 0.55 -5.47
C GLY A 212 -26.89 0.23 -6.92
N LYS A 213 -25.77 0.74 -7.45
CA LYS A 213 -25.22 0.32 -8.76
C LYS A 213 -24.46 -0.99 -8.67
N VAL A 214 -23.66 -1.16 -7.62
CA VAL A 214 -22.90 -2.38 -7.33
C VAL A 214 -23.48 -3.04 -6.08
N ASP A 215 -24.12 -4.20 -6.24
CA ASP A 215 -24.76 -4.93 -5.14
C ASP A 215 -23.91 -6.12 -4.68
N THR A 216 -22.72 -5.82 -4.14
CA THR A 216 -21.81 -6.81 -3.56
C THR A 216 -21.53 -6.48 -2.09
N LEU A 217 -21.17 -7.50 -1.30
CA LEU A 217 -20.72 -7.26 0.07
C LEU A 217 -19.42 -6.44 0.09
N ASN A 218 -18.56 -6.63 -0.90
CA ASN A 218 -17.33 -5.84 -1.07
C ASN A 218 -17.62 -4.34 -1.17
N PHE A 219 -18.58 -3.96 -2.02
CA PHE A 219 -19.03 -2.57 -2.16
C PHE A 219 -19.61 -2.04 -0.86
N LYS A 220 -20.52 -2.80 -0.23
CA LYS A 220 -21.19 -2.38 1.01
C LYS A 220 -20.21 -2.15 2.16
N VAL A 221 -19.19 -2.99 2.29
CA VAL A 221 -18.12 -2.82 3.28
C VAL A 221 -17.31 -1.55 3.02
N LEU A 222 -16.91 -1.29 1.77
CA LEU A 222 -16.23 -0.04 1.43
C LEU A 222 -17.10 1.18 1.73
N TYR A 223 -18.34 1.17 1.26
CA TYR A 223 -19.27 2.28 1.39
C TYR A 223 -19.53 2.62 2.86
N ASP A 224 -19.75 1.60 3.70
CA ASP A 224 -19.90 1.78 5.15
C ASP A 224 -18.60 2.31 5.78
N ALA A 225 -17.43 1.82 5.36
CA ALA A 225 -16.14 2.30 5.88
C ALA A 225 -15.88 3.77 5.55
N ASP A 226 -16.24 4.23 4.35
CA ASP A 226 -16.12 5.64 3.96
C ASP A 226 -17.09 6.52 4.75
N TRP A 227 -18.34 6.09 4.92
CA TRP A 227 -19.28 6.79 5.79
C TRP A 227 -18.83 6.84 7.24
N LEU A 228 -18.14 5.82 7.78
CA LEU A 228 -17.56 5.87 9.13
C LEU A 228 -16.46 6.93 9.29
N VAL A 229 -15.88 7.43 8.21
CA VAL A 229 -14.95 8.57 8.29
C VAL A 229 -15.70 9.88 8.13
N ASN A 230 -16.62 9.95 7.16
CA ASN A 230 -17.28 11.18 6.71
C ASN A 230 -18.51 11.59 7.55
N LEU A 231 -19.13 10.68 8.32
CA LEU A 231 -20.42 10.94 8.96
C LEU A 231 -20.45 12.20 9.84
N LYS A 232 -19.38 12.44 10.58
CA LYS A 232 -19.26 13.60 11.49
C LYS A 232 -19.04 14.93 10.76
N ASP A 233 -18.53 14.87 9.54
CA ASP A 233 -18.23 16.05 8.72
C ASP A 233 -19.49 16.41 7.88
N GLU A 234 -20.33 15.42 7.56
CA GLU A 234 -21.57 15.56 6.78
C GLU A 234 -22.84 15.79 7.63
N PHE A 235 -22.87 15.32 8.88
CA PHE A 235 -24.07 15.42 9.74
C PHE A 235 -23.76 15.91 11.15
N ASP A 236 -24.70 16.68 11.70
CA ASP A 236 -24.70 17.04 13.12
C ASP A 236 -24.94 15.80 14.00
N THR A 237 -23.90 15.41 14.74
CA THR A 237 -23.91 14.27 15.66
C THR A 237 -24.49 14.60 17.04
N GLY A 238 -24.89 15.85 17.30
CA GLY A 238 -25.43 16.30 18.58
C GLY A 238 -26.84 15.79 18.89
N ASN A 239 -27.67 15.51 17.86
CA ASN A 239 -29.01 14.96 18.04
C ASN A 239 -29.03 13.44 17.83
N LYS A 240 -29.09 12.68 18.94
CA LYS A 240 -29.03 11.21 18.95
C LYS A 240 -30.13 10.52 18.14
N GLU A 241 -31.36 11.05 18.15
CA GLU A 241 -32.47 10.43 17.43
C GLU A 241 -32.32 10.64 15.92
N LYS A 242 -31.98 11.87 15.50
CA LYS A 242 -31.71 12.20 14.09
C LYS A 242 -30.49 11.44 13.56
N LEU A 243 -29.44 11.32 14.37
CA LEU A 243 -28.24 10.55 14.05
C LEU A 243 -28.54 9.07 13.85
N THR A 244 -29.34 8.46 14.75
CA THR A 244 -29.73 7.05 14.63
C THR A 244 -30.51 6.79 13.34
N LYS A 245 -31.50 7.64 13.02
CA LYS A 245 -32.26 7.56 11.75
C LYS A 245 -31.36 7.73 10.53
N THR A 246 -30.34 8.59 10.62
CA THR A 246 -29.36 8.79 9.55
C THR A 246 -28.49 7.56 9.36
N ILE A 247 -27.97 6.97 10.44
CA ILE A 247 -27.18 5.74 10.39
C ILE A 247 -27.99 4.60 9.77
N ASP A 248 -29.23 4.40 10.21
CA ASP A 248 -30.07 3.30 9.72
C ASP A 248 -30.42 3.42 8.22
N ARG A 249 -30.43 4.64 7.69
CA ARG A 249 -30.69 4.94 6.27
C ARG A 249 -29.45 4.85 5.39
N VAL A 250 -28.30 5.33 5.89
CA VAL A 250 -27.09 5.51 5.08
C VAL A 250 -26.26 4.23 5.02
N PHE A 251 -26.09 3.53 6.15
CA PHE A 251 -25.26 2.33 6.21
C PHE A 251 -25.96 1.12 5.60
N LEU A 252 -25.21 0.33 4.84
CA LEU A 252 -25.71 -0.77 4.01
C LEU A 252 -25.62 -2.14 4.71
N THR A 253 -24.70 -2.33 5.66
CA THR A 253 -24.55 -3.57 6.45
C THR A 253 -25.03 -3.39 7.89
N SER A 254 -25.44 -4.48 8.56
CA SER A 254 -25.72 -4.42 10.00
C SER A 254 -24.45 -4.13 10.80
N SER A 255 -23.30 -4.69 10.43
CA SER A 255 -22.01 -4.41 11.07
C SER A 255 -21.62 -2.93 11.00
N GLY A 256 -21.88 -2.28 9.85
CA GLY A 256 -21.69 -0.85 9.62
C GLY A 256 -22.58 -0.01 10.53
N LYS A 257 -23.88 -0.32 10.57
CA LYS A 257 -24.84 0.34 11.47
C LYS A 257 -24.43 0.21 12.94
N GLU A 258 -24.05 -0.97 13.38
CA GLU A 258 -23.62 -1.22 14.75
C GLU A 258 -22.33 -0.48 15.09
N LEU A 259 -21.34 -0.48 14.19
CA LEU A 259 -20.07 0.20 14.39
C LEU A 259 -20.27 1.72 14.43
N ALA A 260 -21.09 2.27 13.53
CA ALA A 260 -21.46 3.69 13.54
C ALA A 260 -22.18 4.08 14.84
N LYS A 261 -23.16 3.29 15.29
CA LYS A 261 -23.85 3.51 16.58
C LYS A 261 -22.90 3.43 17.76
N ARG A 262 -21.89 2.56 17.70
CA ARG A 262 -20.86 2.46 18.75
C ARG A 262 -19.97 3.71 18.80
N ILE A 263 -19.51 4.18 17.64
CA ILE A 263 -18.58 5.33 17.52
C ILE A 263 -19.31 6.64 17.85
N TYR A 264 -20.51 6.84 17.30
CA TYR A 264 -21.21 8.12 17.35
C TYR A 264 -22.39 8.16 18.34
N GLY A 265 -22.91 7.01 18.76
CA GLY A 265 -24.02 6.93 19.72
C GLY A 265 -23.59 7.16 21.17
N ARG A 266 -22.31 7.00 21.51
CA ARG A 266 -21.74 7.27 22.83
C ARG A 266 -21.08 8.65 22.88
N GLY A 267 -21.91 9.69 22.97
CA GLY A 267 -21.51 11.03 23.43
C GLY A 267 -22.22 11.36 24.75
N GLY A 268 -21.46 11.46 25.84
CA GLY A 268 -21.92 11.95 27.15
C GLY A 268 -21.30 11.26 28.37
N SER A 269 -20.01 11.49 28.61
CA SER A 269 -19.43 11.72 29.95
C SER A 269 -18.08 12.42 29.77
#